data_AF-A0A672NJ03-F1
#
_entry.id   AF-A0A672NJ03-F1
#
_cell.length_a   1.000
_cell.length_b   1.000
_cell.length_c   1.000
_cell.angle_alpha   90.00
_cell.angle_beta   90.00
_cell.angle_gamma   90.00
#
_symmetry.space_group_name_H-M   'P 1'
#
loop_
_entity.id
_entity.type
_entity.pdbx_description
1 polymer ?
#
loop_
_entity_poly.entity_id
_entity_poly.type
_entity_poly.pdbx_seq_one_letter_code
_entity_poly.pdbx_strand_id
1 'polypeptide(L)' 'MAKLEECVRSVQVDGLLWGASKLVPVGYGIKKLQINCVVEDDKVGTDFLEEEITKFEDYVSNVSINCVL' A
#
# COMPACT_ATOMS: atom_id res chain seq x y z
N MET A 1 -8.45 -6.94 -9.62
CA MET A 1 -7.93 -6.36 -8.36
C MET A 1 -6.59 -6.98 -7.93
N ALA A 2 -6.27 -8.24 -8.29
CA ALA A 2 -5.01 -8.88 -7.90
C ALA A 2 -3.74 -8.17 -8.40
N LYS A 3 -3.75 -7.60 -9.62
CA LYS A 3 -2.59 -6.89 -10.17
C LYS A 3 -2.09 -5.73 -9.29
N LEU A 4 -2.99 -5.00 -8.63
CA LEU A 4 -2.60 -3.91 -7.73
C LEU A 4 -1.96 -4.45 -6.45
N GLU A 5 -2.51 -5.54 -5.88
CA GLU A 5 -1.87 -6.23 -4.75
C GLU A 5 -0.49 -6.79 -5.12
N GLU A 6 -0.35 -7.35 -6.31
CA GLU A 6 0.93 -7.85 -6.82
C GLU A 6 1.95 -6.74 -7.05
N CYS A 7 1.55 -5.61 -7.65
CA CYS A 7 2.42 -4.44 -7.81
C CYS A 7 2.90 -3.91 -6.46
N VAL A 8 1.99 -3.73 -5.50
CA VAL A 8 2.33 -3.25 -4.16
C VAL A 8 3.24 -4.25 -3.43
N ARG A 9 2.96 -5.56 -3.49
CA ARG A 9 3.84 -6.59 -2.91
C ARG A 9 5.19 -6.71 -3.62
N SER A 10 5.28 -6.29 -4.89
CA SER A 10 6.53 -6.30 -5.63
C SER A 10 7.50 -5.21 -5.16
N VAL A 11 7.00 -4.16 -4.50
CA VAL A 11 7.84 -3.15 -3.84
C VAL A 11 8.48 -3.80 -2.61
N GLN A 12 9.74 -4.18 -2.72
CA GLN A 12 10.52 -4.73 -1.61
C GLN A 12 11.70 -3.80 -1.33
N VAL A 13 11.81 -3.36 -0.08
CA VAL A 13 12.91 -2.52 0.41
C VAL A 13 13.36 -3.05 1.78
N ASP A 14 14.65 -2.91 2.08
CA ASP A 14 15.22 -3.35 3.36
C ASP A 14 14.57 -2.57 4.51
N GLY A 15 13.88 -3.26 5.41
CA GLY A 15 13.09 -2.64 6.48
C GLY A 15 11.60 -2.47 6.18
N LEU A 16 11.10 -2.95 5.03
CA LEU A 16 9.67 -2.97 4.73
C LEU A 16 9.12 -4.39 4.71
N LEU A 17 8.01 -4.60 5.42
CA LEU A 17 7.31 -5.87 5.50
C LEU A 17 5.83 -5.71 5.15
N TRP A 18 5.37 -6.37 4.10
CA TRP A 18 3.94 -6.41 3.76
C TRP A 18 3.20 -7.41 4.65
N GLY A 19 2.14 -6.94 5.29
CA GLY A 19 1.24 -7.73 6.13
C GLY A 19 0.01 -8.25 5.38
N ALA A 20 -1.05 -8.51 6.15
CA ALA A 20 -2.31 -8.99 5.60
C ALA A 20 -2.99 -7.90 4.75
N SER A 21 -3.57 -8.33 3.62
CA SER A 21 -4.49 -7.53 2.82
C SER A 21 -5.93 -7.94 3.08
N LYS A 22 -6.83 -6.96 3.08
CA LYS A 22 -8.27 -7.13 3.25
C LYS A 22 -9.00 -6.19 2.31
N LEU A 23 -10.04 -6.71 1.66
CA LEU A 23 -10.97 -5.89 0.89
C LEU A 23 -12.05 -5.35 1.83
N VAL A 24 -12.11 -4.04 1.98
CA VAL A 24 -13.09 -3.35 2.81
C VAL A 24 -14.14 -2.69 1.91
N PRO A 25 -15.42 -3.06 2.01
CA PRO A 25 -16.48 -2.39 1.28
C PRO A 25 -16.68 -0.97 1.83
N VAL A 26 -16.57 0.05 0.97
CA VAL A 26 -16.74 1.46 1.35
C VAL A 26 -18.13 2.01 1.01
N GLY A 27 -18.97 1.21 0.35
CA GLY A 27 -20.34 1.57 -0.03
C GLY A 27 -20.51 1.72 -1.55
N TYR A 28 -21.75 1.82 -2.02
CA TYR A 28 -22.09 2.03 -3.46
C TYR A 28 -21.47 1.02 -4.44
N GLY A 29 -21.20 -0.22 -4.00
CA GLY A 29 -20.58 -1.26 -4.83
C GLY A 29 -19.06 -1.13 -5.00
N ILE A 30 -18.44 -0.11 -4.39
CA ILE A 30 -17.00 0.13 -4.44
C ILE A 30 -16.33 -0.58 -3.26
N LYS A 31 -15.25 -1.30 -3.55
CA LYS A 31 -14.42 -2.00 -2.55
C LYS A 31 -13.05 -1.33 -2.55
N LYS A 32 -12.56 -0.94 -1.37
CA LYS A 32 -11.16 -0.52 -1.21
C LYS A 32 -10.32 -1.73 -0.82
N LEU A 33 -9.12 -1.79 -1.35
CA LEU A 33 -8.10 -2.69 -0.83
C LEU A 33 -7.40 -1.99 0.34
N GLN A 34 -7.33 -2.67 1.47
CA GLN A 34 -6.54 -2.25 2.62
C GLN A 34 -5.45 -3.27 2.84
N ILE A 35 -4.19 -2.86 2.80
CA ILE A 35 -3.04 -3.72 3.08
C ILE A 35 -2.24 -3.11 4.23
N ASN A 36 -1.86 -3.94 5.19
CA ASN A 36 -0.96 -3.51 6.24
C ASN A 36 0.48 -3.62 5.74
N CYS A 37 1.31 -2.66 6.12
CA CYS A 37 2.75 -2.74 5.97
C CYS A 37 3.40 -2.33 7.29
N VAL A 38 4.55 -2.90 7.58
CA VAL A 38 5.40 -2.52 8.71
C VAL A 38 6.68 -1.98 8.09
N VAL A 39 7.05 -0.77 8.47
CA VAL A 39 8.30 -0.14 8.04
C VAL A 39 9.16 0.16 9.25
N GLU A 40 10.46 -0.05 9.09
CA GLU A 40 11.47 0.41 10.05
C GLU A 40 11.76 1.89 9.77
N ASP A 41 11.29 2.78 10.66
CA ASP A 41 11.45 4.25 10.55
C ASP A 41 12.93 4.68 10.38
N ASP A 42 13.87 3.87 10.91
CA ASP A 42 15.30 4.12 10.81
C ASP A 42 15.86 3.93 9.38
N LYS A 43 15.14 3.19 8.51
CA LYS A 43 15.63 2.76 7.20
C LYS A 43 14.71 3.13 6.03
N VAL A 44 13.40 3.11 6.24
CA VAL A 44 12.39 3.28 5.19
C VAL A 44 11.48 4.43 5.54
N GLY A 45 11.59 5.52 4.77
CA GLY A 45 10.70 6.66 4.88
C GLY A 45 9.34 6.40 4.22
N THR A 46 8.29 6.95 4.79
CA THR A 46 6.94 6.91 4.22
C THR A 46 6.84 7.61 2.85
N ASP A 47 7.68 8.61 2.58
CA ASP A 47 7.78 9.27 1.28
C ASP A 47 8.16 8.29 0.15
N PHE A 48 9.11 7.38 0.38
CA PHE A 48 9.53 6.42 -0.63
C PHE A 48 8.38 5.49 -1.03
N LEU A 49 7.61 5.04 -0.04
CA LEU A 49 6.41 4.24 -0.26
C LEU A 49 5.36 5.02 -1.03
N GLU A 50 5.14 6.28 -0.68
CA GLU A 50 4.18 7.13 -1.36
C GLU A 50 4.59 7.33 -2.83
N GLU A 51 5.85 7.62 -3.12
CA GLU A 51 6.36 7.77 -4.49
C GLU A 51 6.23 6.48 -5.31
N GLU A 52 6.66 5.33 -4.77
CA GLU A 52 6.56 4.05 -5.47
C GLU A 52 5.11 3.67 -5.75
N ILE A 53 4.20 3.89 -4.79
CA ILE A 53 2.79 3.57 -5.00
C ILE A 53 2.12 4.57 -5.95
N THR A 54 2.50 5.86 -5.88
CA THR A 54 1.95 6.90 -6.76
C THR A 54 2.36 6.69 -8.21
N LYS A 55 3.50 6.04 -8.51
CA LYS A 55 3.87 5.63 -9.89
C LYS A 55 2.85 4.69 -10.54
N PHE A 56 2.01 4.02 -9.77
CA PHE A 56 0.95 3.14 -10.29
C PHE A 56 -0.38 3.90 -10.52
N GLU A 57 -0.32 5.11 -11.09
CA GLU A 57 -1.47 5.99 -11.38
C GLU A 57 -2.58 5.29 -12.20
N ASP A 58 -2.23 4.27 -12.99
CA ASP A 58 -3.17 3.48 -13.81
C ASP A 58 -4.10 2.58 -12.96
N TYR A 59 -3.67 2.20 -11.75
CA TYR A 59 -4.40 1.29 -10.87
C TYR A 59 -4.82 1.92 -9.54
N VAL A 60 -4.06 2.90 -9.05
CA VAL A 60 -4.25 3.54 -7.76
C VAL A 60 -4.89 4.90 -7.98
N SER A 61 -6.20 5.03 -7.70
CA SER A 61 -6.88 6.34 -7.78
C SER A 61 -6.55 7.27 -6.61
N ASN A 62 -6.11 6.71 -5.48
CA ASN A 62 -5.66 7.48 -4.31
C ASN A 62 -4.87 6.54 -3.38
N VAL A 63 -3.77 7.02 -2.82
CA VAL A 63 -3.08 6.34 -1.72
C VAL A 63 -3.45 6.99 -0.40
N SER A 64 -3.58 6.19 0.64
CA SER A 64 -3.80 6.70 2.00
C SER A 64 -2.97 5.87 2.95
N ILE A 65 -1.87 6.47 3.42
CA ILE A 65 -0.96 5.83 4.37
C ILE A 65 -1.52 6.15 5.77
N ASN A 66 -1.92 5.10 6.48
CA ASN A 66 -2.28 5.22 7.88
C ASN A 66 -1.15 4.56 8.69
N CYS A 67 -0.18 5.38 9.10
CA CYS A 67 0.85 4.94 10.02
C CYS A 67 0.27 4.94 11.44
N VAL A 68 0.36 3.79 12.12
CA VAL A 68 0.03 3.66 13.55
C VAL A 68 1.35 3.36 14.24
N LEU A 69 1.92 4.35 14.94
CA LEU A 69 3.09 4.18 15.79
C LEU A 69 2.77 3.33 17.02
#